data_AF-A0A560RWA6-F1
#
_entry.id   AF-A0A560RWA6-F1
#
_cell.length_a   1.000
_cell.length_b   1.000
_cell.length_c   1.000
_cell.angle_alpha   90.00
_cell.angle_beta   90.00
_cell.angle_gamma   90.00
#
_symmetry.space_group_name_H-M   'P 1'
#
loop_
_entity.id
_entity.type
_entity.pdbx_description
1 polymer ?
#
loop_
_entity_poly.entity_id
_entity_poly.type
_entity_poly.pdbx_seq_one_letter_code
_entity_poly.pdbx_strand_id
1 'polypeptide(L)'
;MSDFTAPSGETVKFYSYGQIKYCSLDEIENITKQAIKETLDRLKTLQSEHTLNLNYCLVSEQISSKAIYIHAQNQLHGYTENEAAYHNRISARQILESLLDNQPHLDVEYFAAELRNEFFKNLEARVEDEVVGLTEQNYLRITEMFRHLYILPKIDVEKLCQLLNPSERFSKIQKIDIFRYTKLIGKICVEPILKGIPHYLNKHNSFYLPTAITLLDEHEVSQCAGQINEAITTNENLLTLLFEYNNLIAAHLDSQFQVESKITDCDDENPHSTNVGDYDARLTKQLRINILPVKDAEAEINA
;
A
#
# COMPACT_ATOMS: atom_id res chain seq x y z
N MET A 1 -34.89 -12.90 -29.38
CA MET A 1 -33.47 -13.05 -29.74
C MET A 1 -33.17 -14.54 -29.88
N SER A 2 -32.58 -14.95 -30.99
CA SER A 2 -32.22 -16.35 -31.28
C SER A 2 -30.71 -16.55 -31.11
N ASP A 3 -30.32 -17.74 -30.66
CA ASP A 3 -28.91 -18.14 -30.52
C ASP A 3 -28.16 -18.00 -31.86
N PHE A 4 -26.86 -17.72 -31.78
CA PHE A 4 -25.98 -17.66 -32.95
C PHE A 4 -25.01 -18.82 -32.95
N THR A 5 -25.03 -19.61 -34.03
CA THR A 5 -24.09 -20.71 -34.25
C THR A 5 -23.08 -20.29 -35.30
N ALA A 6 -21.81 -20.26 -34.92
CA ALA A 6 -20.72 -19.94 -35.84
C ALA A 6 -20.43 -21.11 -36.80
N PRO A 7 -19.68 -20.88 -37.89
CA PRO A 7 -19.24 -21.94 -38.80
C PRO A 7 -18.43 -23.06 -38.12
N SER A 8 -17.85 -22.79 -36.94
CA SER A 8 -17.16 -23.76 -36.08
C SER A 8 -18.11 -24.71 -35.32
N GLY A 9 -19.42 -24.47 -35.35
CA GLY A 9 -20.44 -25.21 -34.58
C GLY A 9 -20.65 -24.68 -33.16
N GLU A 10 -19.86 -23.71 -32.70
CA GLU A 10 -20.04 -23.08 -31.39
C GLU A 10 -21.28 -22.19 -31.36
N THR A 11 -22.11 -22.34 -30.32
CA THR A 11 -23.37 -21.61 -30.19
C THR A 11 -23.33 -20.65 -29.00
N VAL A 12 -23.60 -19.37 -29.24
CA VAL A 12 -23.82 -18.37 -28.18
C VAL A 12 -25.27 -18.47 -27.73
N LYS A 13 -25.47 -18.87 -26.47
CA LYS A 13 -26.79 -18.98 -25.85
C LYS A 13 -27.16 -17.70 -25.12
N PHE A 14 -28.30 -17.11 -25.45
CA PHE A 14 -28.78 -15.91 -24.77
C PHE A 14 -29.35 -16.23 -23.37
N TYR A 15 -29.00 -15.43 -22.36
CA TYR A 15 -29.57 -15.44 -20.99
C TYR A 15 -29.50 -16.77 -20.21
N SER A 16 -28.47 -17.58 -20.44
CA SER A 16 -28.24 -18.82 -19.69
C SER A 16 -27.00 -18.72 -18.82
N TYR A 17 -27.17 -18.83 -17.50
CA TYR A 17 -26.10 -18.80 -16.50
C TYR A 17 -26.03 -20.19 -15.84
N GLY A 18 -25.41 -21.15 -16.53
CA GLY A 18 -25.45 -22.56 -16.12
C GLY A 18 -26.86 -23.14 -16.23
N GLN A 19 -27.45 -23.55 -15.10
CA GLN A 19 -28.82 -24.10 -15.04
C GLN A 19 -29.90 -23.01 -14.94
N ILE A 20 -29.52 -21.75 -14.72
CA ILE A 20 -30.45 -20.64 -14.52
C ILE A 20 -30.73 -19.96 -15.87
N LYS A 21 -32.00 -19.77 -16.19
CA LYS A 21 -32.48 -18.98 -17.33
C LYS A 21 -33.17 -17.74 -16.80
N TYR A 22 -32.71 -16.57 -17.26
CA TYR A 22 -33.16 -15.24 -16.80
C TYR A 22 -32.82 -14.97 -15.33
N CYS A 23 -31.91 -14.02 -15.08
CA CYS A 23 -31.53 -13.57 -13.74
C CYS A 23 -31.89 -12.09 -13.55
N SER A 24 -32.31 -11.75 -12.34
CA SER A 24 -32.33 -10.36 -11.86
C SER A 24 -30.91 -9.82 -11.66
N LEU A 25 -30.78 -8.50 -11.54
CA LEU A 25 -29.47 -7.85 -11.33
C LEU A 25 -28.81 -8.32 -10.03
N ASP A 26 -29.58 -8.43 -8.95
CA ASP A 26 -29.09 -8.91 -7.64
C ASP A 26 -28.64 -10.38 -7.69
N GLU A 27 -29.29 -11.21 -8.51
CA GLU A 27 -28.88 -12.60 -8.73
C GLU A 27 -27.59 -12.68 -9.55
N ILE A 28 -27.41 -11.81 -10.55
CA ILE A 28 -26.17 -11.75 -11.34
C ILE A 28 -24.98 -11.40 -10.45
N GLU A 29 -25.12 -10.41 -9.58
CA GLU A 29 -24.07 -10.03 -8.64
C GLU A 29 -23.64 -11.22 -7.76
N ASN A 30 -24.60 -11.91 -7.16
CA ASN A 30 -24.33 -13.05 -6.30
C ASN A 30 -23.69 -14.22 -7.06
N ILE A 31 -24.18 -14.54 -8.26
CA ILE A 31 -23.61 -15.59 -9.11
C ILE A 31 -22.17 -15.25 -9.50
N THR A 32 -21.90 -14.00 -9.88
CA THR A 32 -20.55 -13.57 -10.26
C THR A 32 -19.61 -13.60 -9.07
N LYS A 33 -20.01 -13.08 -7.90
CA LYS A 33 -19.22 -13.18 -6.66
C LYS A 33 -18.93 -14.63 -6.29
N GLN A 34 -19.93 -15.51 -6.35
CA GLN A 34 -19.73 -16.92 -6.05
C GLN A 34 -18.73 -17.57 -7.02
N ALA A 35 -18.82 -17.28 -8.32
CA ALA A 35 -17.88 -17.79 -9.31
C ALA A 35 -16.44 -17.29 -9.08
N ILE A 36 -16.27 -16.01 -8.71
CA ILE A 36 -14.96 -15.42 -8.35
C ILE A 36 -14.40 -16.15 -7.13
N LYS A 37 -15.20 -16.30 -6.08
CA LYS A 37 -14.81 -16.96 -4.84
C LYS A 37 -14.37 -18.41 -5.08
N GLU A 38 -15.20 -19.21 -5.74
CA GLU A 38 -14.89 -20.61 -6.05
C GLU A 38 -13.65 -20.77 -6.93
N THR A 39 -13.36 -19.79 -7.80
CA THR A 39 -12.17 -19.80 -8.66
C THR A 39 -10.91 -19.52 -7.84
N LEU A 40 -10.94 -18.50 -6.99
CA LEU A 40 -9.78 -18.10 -6.19
C LEU A 40 -9.53 -19.02 -4.98
N ASP A 41 -10.58 -19.62 -4.41
CA ASP A 41 -10.46 -20.71 -3.41
C ASP A 41 -9.72 -21.92 -4.00
N ARG A 42 -10.05 -22.30 -5.25
CA ARG A 42 -9.34 -23.39 -5.97
C ARG A 42 -7.86 -23.08 -6.21
N LEU A 43 -7.51 -21.80 -6.35
CA LEU A 43 -6.14 -21.32 -6.51
C LEU A 43 -5.42 -21.08 -5.17
N LYS A 44 -6.08 -21.37 -4.04
CA LYS A 44 -5.58 -21.14 -2.67
C LYS A 44 -5.23 -19.67 -2.40
N THR A 45 -5.94 -18.75 -3.03
CA THR A 45 -5.81 -17.32 -2.78
C THR A 45 -6.74 -16.93 -1.63
N LEU A 46 -6.21 -16.26 -0.60
CA LEU A 46 -7.03 -15.72 0.49
C LEU A 46 -7.94 -14.59 -0.02
N GLN A 47 -9.19 -14.57 0.44
CA GLN A 47 -10.16 -13.52 0.10
C GLN A 47 -10.86 -12.96 1.34
N SER A 48 -10.93 -11.64 1.43
CA SER A 48 -11.87 -10.93 2.29
C SER A 48 -13.18 -10.65 1.54
N GLU A 49 -14.24 -10.28 2.27
CA GLU A 49 -15.49 -9.82 1.66
C GLU A 49 -15.28 -8.53 0.83
N HIS A 50 -14.39 -7.65 1.27
CA HIS A 50 -14.03 -6.44 0.54
C HIS A 50 -13.31 -6.75 -0.78
N THR A 51 -12.32 -7.67 -0.76
CA THR A 51 -11.60 -8.11 -1.97
C THR A 51 -12.55 -8.80 -2.95
N LEU A 52 -13.52 -9.56 -2.43
CA LEU A 52 -14.56 -10.17 -3.25
C LEU A 52 -15.42 -9.11 -3.96
N ASN A 53 -15.79 -8.04 -3.25
CA ASN A 53 -16.55 -6.92 -3.83
C ASN A 53 -15.74 -6.14 -4.87
N LEU A 54 -14.47 -5.86 -4.61
CA LEU A 54 -13.58 -5.19 -5.57
C LEU A 54 -13.37 -6.03 -6.84
N ASN A 55 -13.12 -7.33 -6.69
CA ASN A 55 -12.99 -8.24 -7.81
C ASN A 55 -14.29 -8.35 -8.60
N TYR A 56 -15.44 -8.32 -7.93
CA TYR A 56 -16.73 -8.22 -8.60
C TYR A 56 -16.85 -6.93 -9.41
N CYS A 57 -16.51 -5.77 -8.83
CA CYS A 57 -16.53 -4.48 -9.54
C CYS A 57 -15.62 -4.51 -10.77
N LEU A 58 -14.41 -5.04 -10.65
CA LEU A 58 -13.47 -5.20 -11.76
C LEU A 58 -14.05 -6.04 -12.89
N VAL A 59 -14.57 -7.24 -12.58
CA VAL A 59 -15.17 -8.12 -13.59
C VAL A 59 -16.40 -7.47 -14.22
N SER A 60 -17.24 -6.80 -13.41
CA SER A 60 -18.42 -6.08 -13.87
C SER A 60 -18.07 -4.92 -14.81
N GLU A 61 -17.03 -4.15 -14.50
CA GLU A 61 -16.52 -3.06 -15.34
C GLU A 61 -15.95 -3.58 -16.66
N GLN A 62 -15.20 -4.69 -16.65
CA GLN A 62 -14.68 -5.33 -17.86
C GLN A 62 -15.82 -5.81 -18.78
N ILE A 63 -16.83 -6.46 -18.22
CA ILE A 63 -18.01 -6.91 -18.94
C ILE A 63 -18.76 -5.72 -19.53
N SER A 64 -19.00 -4.69 -18.73
CA SER A 64 -19.74 -3.48 -19.13
C SER A 64 -19.01 -2.72 -20.24
N SER A 65 -17.69 -2.53 -20.10
CA SER A 65 -16.85 -1.88 -21.12
C SER A 65 -16.87 -2.65 -22.44
N LYS A 66 -16.84 -4.00 -22.37
CA LYS A 66 -16.91 -4.83 -23.57
C LYS A 66 -18.29 -4.79 -24.21
N ALA A 67 -19.36 -4.77 -23.42
CA ALA A 67 -20.72 -4.61 -23.92
C ALA A 67 -20.90 -3.29 -24.68
N ILE A 68 -20.39 -2.19 -24.13
CA ILE A 68 -20.39 -0.87 -24.79
C ILE A 68 -19.62 -0.94 -26.12
N TYR A 69 -18.44 -1.58 -26.12
CA TYR A 69 -17.66 -1.76 -27.34
C TYR A 69 -18.41 -2.57 -28.41
N ILE A 70 -19.05 -3.68 -28.03
CA ILE A 70 -19.88 -4.50 -28.93
C ILE A 70 -21.04 -3.67 -29.50
N HIS A 71 -21.72 -2.87 -28.68
CA HIS A 71 -22.79 -1.98 -29.15
C HIS A 71 -22.27 -0.95 -30.16
N ALA A 72 -21.08 -0.39 -29.94
CA ALA A 72 -20.46 0.53 -30.88
C ALA A 72 -20.12 -0.15 -32.22
N GLN A 73 -19.68 -1.42 -32.21
CA GLN A 73 -19.41 -2.19 -33.42
C GLN A 73 -20.66 -2.38 -34.30
N ASN A 74 -21.83 -2.63 -33.68
CA ASN A 74 -23.10 -2.73 -34.40
C ASN A 74 -23.47 -1.41 -35.10
N GLN A 75 -23.29 -0.28 -34.39
CA GLN A 75 -23.71 1.04 -34.88
C GLN A 75 -22.78 1.60 -35.94
N LEU A 76 -21.47 1.38 -35.81
CA LEU A 76 -20.46 1.98 -36.71
C LEU A 76 -20.16 1.12 -37.94
N HIS A 77 -20.25 -0.20 -37.81
CA HIS A 77 -19.84 -1.14 -38.86
C HIS A 77 -21.00 -2.00 -39.41
N GLY A 78 -22.21 -1.85 -38.87
CA GLY A 78 -23.42 -2.53 -39.35
C GLY A 78 -23.45 -4.03 -39.04
N TYR A 79 -22.60 -4.52 -38.15
CA TYR A 79 -22.64 -5.91 -37.71
C TYR A 79 -23.95 -6.24 -36.99
N THR A 80 -24.40 -7.49 -37.11
CA THR A 80 -25.50 -7.97 -36.30
C THR A 80 -25.06 -8.10 -34.83
N GLU A 81 -25.99 -7.91 -33.89
CA GLU A 81 -25.69 -7.99 -32.45
C GLU A 81 -24.96 -9.28 -32.08
N ASN A 82 -25.39 -10.37 -32.70
CA ASN A 82 -24.86 -11.71 -32.51
C ASN A 82 -23.43 -11.87 -33.05
N GLU A 83 -23.16 -11.31 -34.21
CA GLU A 83 -21.83 -11.35 -34.84
C GLU A 83 -20.82 -10.52 -34.06
N ALA A 84 -21.19 -9.29 -33.68
CA ALA A 84 -20.32 -8.44 -32.87
C ALA A 84 -20.03 -9.04 -31.49
N ALA A 85 -21.04 -9.63 -30.83
CA ALA A 85 -20.85 -10.33 -29.56
C ALA A 85 -19.96 -11.58 -29.70
N TYR A 86 -20.10 -12.32 -30.80
CA TYR A 86 -19.27 -13.50 -31.06
C TYR A 86 -17.79 -13.16 -31.26
N HIS A 87 -17.48 -12.11 -32.03
CA HIS A 87 -16.09 -11.75 -32.37
C HIS A 87 -15.38 -10.97 -31.26
N ASN A 88 -16.13 -10.34 -30.36
CA ASN A 88 -15.60 -9.49 -29.30
C ASN A 88 -15.83 -10.06 -27.90
N ARG A 89 -15.64 -11.37 -27.74
CA ARG A 89 -15.73 -12.03 -26.45
C ARG A 89 -14.60 -11.58 -25.52
N ILE A 90 -14.85 -11.64 -24.22
CA ILE A 90 -13.79 -11.64 -23.20
C ILE A 90 -13.43 -13.09 -22.94
N SER A 91 -12.16 -13.45 -23.05
CA SER A 91 -11.71 -14.80 -22.73
C SER A 91 -11.65 -15.01 -21.22
N ALA A 92 -11.89 -16.26 -20.77
CA ALA A 92 -11.73 -16.62 -19.36
C ALA A 92 -10.31 -16.35 -18.85
N ARG A 93 -9.30 -16.51 -19.72
CA ARG A 93 -7.91 -16.18 -19.41
C ARG A 93 -7.72 -14.70 -19.09
N GLN A 94 -8.29 -13.78 -19.88
CA GLN A 94 -8.20 -12.34 -19.62
C GLN A 94 -8.86 -11.94 -18.29
N ILE A 95 -10.02 -12.52 -17.98
CA ILE A 95 -10.70 -12.29 -16.70
C ILE A 95 -9.83 -12.81 -15.55
N LEU A 96 -9.27 -14.01 -15.68
CA LEU A 96 -8.41 -14.60 -14.66
C LEU A 96 -7.12 -13.81 -14.45
N GLU A 97 -6.42 -13.43 -15.54
CA GLU A 97 -5.24 -12.57 -15.47
C GLU A 97 -5.55 -11.27 -14.74
N SER A 98 -6.68 -10.63 -15.06
CA SER A 98 -7.11 -9.41 -14.39
C SER A 98 -7.43 -9.61 -12.90
N LEU A 99 -8.06 -10.72 -12.53
CA LEU A 99 -8.33 -11.06 -11.14
C LEU A 99 -7.06 -11.37 -10.33
N LEU A 100 -6.03 -11.92 -10.97
CA LEU A 100 -4.75 -12.24 -10.34
C LEU A 100 -3.81 -11.01 -10.29
N ASP A 101 -3.91 -10.13 -11.28
CA ASP A 101 -3.22 -8.83 -11.30
C ASP A 101 -3.89 -7.81 -10.38
N ASN A 102 -5.18 -7.95 -10.08
CA ASN A 102 -5.88 -7.14 -9.10
C ASN A 102 -5.43 -7.56 -7.70
N GLN A 103 -4.29 -7.00 -7.33
CA GLN A 103 -3.52 -7.34 -6.16
C GLN A 103 -4.30 -7.02 -4.87
N PRO A 104 -4.46 -7.96 -3.91
CA PRO A 104 -5.07 -7.76 -2.58
C PRO A 104 -4.43 -6.65 -1.71
N HIS A 105 -3.45 -5.94 -2.24
CA HIS A 105 -2.57 -5.00 -1.55
C HIS A 105 -3.23 -3.63 -1.38
N LEU A 106 -4.36 -3.40 -2.07
CA LEU A 106 -5.22 -2.23 -1.91
C LEU A 106 -6.29 -2.43 -0.81
N ASP A 107 -6.49 -3.68 -0.36
CA ASP A 107 -7.34 -3.95 0.79
C ASP A 107 -6.52 -3.71 2.06
N VAL A 108 -6.66 -2.52 2.61
CA VAL A 108 -5.95 -2.10 3.82
C VAL A 108 -6.28 -3.00 5.02
N GLU A 109 -7.44 -3.69 5.04
CA GLU A 109 -7.77 -4.63 6.11
C GLU A 109 -7.06 -5.97 5.95
N TYR A 110 -7.04 -6.51 4.73
CA TYR A 110 -6.22 -7.69 4.38
C TYR A 110 -4.74 -7.41 4.65
N PHE A 111 -4.28 -6.24 4.22
CA PHE A 111 -2.91 -5.79 4.38
C PHE A 111 -2.56 -5.52 5.85
N ALA A 112 -3.43 -4.89 6.63
CA ALA A 112 -3.25 -4.75 8.07
C ALA A 112 -3.20 -6.11 8.76
N ALA A 113 -4.04 -7.07 8.36
CA ALA A 113 -4.00 -8.43 8.89
C ALA A 113 -2.71 -9.18 8.53
N GLU A 114 -2.22 -9.04 7.30
CA GLU A 114 -0.95 -9.63 6.85
C GLU A 114 0.25 -8.99 7.59
N LEU A 115 0.30 -7.66 7.66
CA LEU A 115 1.33 -6.92 8.40
C LEU A 115 1.35 -7.31 9.88
N ARG A 116 0.17 -7.41 10.51
CA ARG A 116 0.02 -7.88 11.90
C ARG A 116 0.56 -9.30 12.07
N ASN A 117 0.19 -10.23 11.19
CA ASN A 117 0.64 -11.61 11.26
C ASN A 117 2.16 -11.72 11.12
N GLU A 118 2.75 -10.99 10.19
CA GLU A 118 4.20 -11.00 10.00
C GLU A 118 4.95 -10.34 11.16
N PHE A 119 4.42 -9.27 11.77
CA PHE A 119 4.99 -8.71 13.01
C PHE A 119 5.01 -9.75 14.15
N PHE A 120 3.92 -10.49 14.35
CA PHE A 120 3.84 -11.52 15.40
C PHE A 120 4.80 -12.68 15.16
N LYS A 121 4.90 -13.19 13.94
CA LYS A 121 5.86 -14.25 13.60
C LYS A 121 7.30 -13.81 13.89
N ASN A 122 7.64 -12.55 13.60
CA ASN A 122 8.97 -12.02 13.87
C ASN A 122 9.23 -11.84 15.38
N LEU A 123 8.21 -11.49 16.17
CA LEU A 123 8.32 -11.47 17.63
C LEU A 123 8.57 -12.88 18.18
N GLU A 124 7.78 -13.87 17.75
CA GLU A 124 7.91 -15.26 18.18
C GLU A 124 9.31 -15.79 17.87
N ALA A 125 9.78 -15.62 16.62
CA ALA A 125 11.13 -15.98 16.22
C ALA A 125 12.21 -15.26 17.04
N ARG A 126 12.02 -13.98 17.36
CA ARG A 126 12.98 -13.21 18.17
C ARG A 126 13.03 -13.69 19.62
N VAL A 127 11.89 -14.01 20.21
CA VAL A 127 11.84 -14.58 21.57
C VAL A 127 12.55 -15.93 21.60
N GLU A 128 12.43 -16.74 20.55
CA GLU A 128 13.18 -18.01 20.41
C GLU A 128 14.69 -17.80 20.22
N ASP A 129 15.11 -16.81 19.42
CA ASP A 129 16.51 -16.58 19.06
C ASP A 129 17.32 -15.80 20.13
N GLU A 130 16.69 -14.90 20.89
CA GLU A 130 17.38 -13.96 21.80
C GLU A 130 17.17 -14.25 23.31
N VAL A 131 16.71 -15.45 23.69
CA VAL A 131 16.44 -15.86 25.10
C VAL A 131 17.58 -15.53 26.06
N VAL A 132 18.84 -15.57 25.59
CA VAL A 132 20.04 -15.40 26.41
C VAL A 132 20.45 -13.94 26.62
N GLY A 133 19.86 -12.98 25.89
CA GLY A 133 20.25 -11.56 25.91
C GLY A 133 19.14 -10.55 26.21
N LEU A 134 17.88 -10.99 26.27
CA LEU A 134 16.75 -10.09 26.50
C LEU A 134 16.57 -9.80 27.99
N THR A 135 16.73 -8.54 28.40
CA THR A 135 16.33 -8.12 29.75
C THR A 135 14.81 -8.11 29.86
N GLU A 136 14.27 -8.29 31.06
CA GLU A 136 12.82 -8.23 31.31
C GLU A 136 12.21 -6.91 30.83
N GLN A 137 12.91 -5.79 31.04
CA GLN A 137 12.47 -4.47 30.58
C GLN A 137 12.43 -4.39 29.04
N ASN A 138 13.44 -4.91 28.34
CA ASN A 138 13.44 -4.93 26.88
C ASN A 138 12.33 -5.83 26.33
N TYR A 139 12.09 -6.99 26.96
CA TYR A 139 10.99 -7.89 26.61
C TYR A 139 9.64 -7.19 26.72
N LEU A 140 9.37 -6.51 27.84
CA LEU A 140 8.12 -5.81 28.08
C LEU A 140 7.92 -4.67 27.08
N ARG A 141 8.93 -3.83 26.85
CA ARG A 141 8.88 -2.74 25.87
C ARG A 141 8.55 -3.25 24.48
N ILE A 142 9.29 -4.26 24.01
CA ILE A 142 9.08 -4.87 22.70
C ILE A 142 7.65 -5.42 22.60
N THR A 143 7.21 -6.18 23.60
CA THR A 143 5.85 -6.76 23.64
C THR A 143 4.76 -5.69 23.61
N GLU A 144 4.96 -4.58 24.32
CA GLU A 144 4.01 -3.46 24.34
C GLU A 144 3.94 -2.74 22.99
N MET A 145 5.09 -2.47 22.35
CA MET A 145 5.14 -1.95 20.98
C MET A 145 4.36 -2.85 20.01
N PHE A 146 4.55 -4.16 20.10
CA PHE A 146 3.84 -5.11 19.24
C PHE A 146 2.34 -5.13 19.49
N ARG A 147 1.92 -5.13 20.75
CA ARG A 147 0.50 -5.04 21.10
C ARG A 147 -0.11 -3.76 20.53
N HIS A 148 0.61 -2.65 20.60
CA HIS A 148 0.17 -1.38 20.05
C HIS A 148 0.05 -1.42 18.52
N LEU A 149 1.08 -1.91 17.83
CA LEU A 149 1.06 -2.12 16.37
C LEU A 149 -0.12 -3.01 15.93
N TYR A 150 -0.49 -4.00 16.75
CA TYR A 150 -1.60 -4.90 16.47
C TYR A 150 -2.96 -4.20 16.45
N ILE A 151 -3.17 -3.25 17.36
CA ILE A 151 -4.46 -2.55 17.50
C ILE A 151 -4.52 -1.24 16.72
N LEU A 152 -3.48 -0.92 15.94
CA LEU A 152 -3.45 0.31 15.17
C LEU A 152 -4.68 0.43 14.24
N PRO A 153 -5.33 1.60 14.21
CA PRO A 153 -6.41 1.87 13.29
C PRO A 153 -5.89 1.91 11.85
N LYS A 154 -6.79 1.64 10.90
CA LYS A 154 -6.50 1.57 9.46
C LYS A 154 -5.63 2.72 8.96
N ILE A 155 -5.99 3.96 9.31
CA ILE A 155 -5.28 5.16 8.89
C ILE A 155 -3.83 5.20 9.37
N ASP A 156 -3.55 4.74 10.59
CA ASP A 156 -2.18 4.74 11.12
C ASP A 156 -1.36 3.56 10.60
N VAL A 157 -2.02 2.45 10.24
CA VAL A 157 -1.37 1.37 9.49
C VAL A 157 -0.89 1.90 8.13
N GLU A 158 -1.74 2.61 7.37
CA GLU A 158 -1.35 3.20 6.08
C GLU A 158 -0.15 4.13 6.22
N LYS A 159 -0.15 5.02 7.22
CA LYS A 159 0.99 5.91 7.49
C LYS A 159 2.25 5.14 7.85
N LEU A 160 2.16 4.14 8.75
CA LEU A 160 3.30 3.31 9.14
C LEU A 160 3.94 2.67 7.92
N CYS A 161 3.15 2.28 6.93
CA CYS A 161 3.64 1.59 5.75
C CYS A 161 4.40 2.51 4.79
N GLN A 162 3.94 3.75 4.65
CA GLN A 162 4.67 4.78 3.91
C GLN A 162 5.99 5.15 4.59
N LEU A 163 5.99 5.16 5.93
CA LEU A 163 7.16 5.52 6.72
C LEU A 163 8.10 4.34 7.02
N LEU A 164 7.66 3.10 6.80
CA LEU A 164 8.45 1.90 7.07
C LEU A 164 9.73 1.93 6.25
N ASN A 165 9.63 2.25 4.97
CA ASN A 165 10.79 2.39 4.08
C ASN A 165 10.54 3.54 3.09
N PRO A 166 10.82 4.80 3.48
CA PRO A 166 10.45 5.96 2.69
C PRO A 166 11.31 6.14 1.42
N SER A 167 12.38 5.36 1.24
CA SER A 167 13.16 5.32 -0.01
C SER A 167 12.55 4.38 -1.05
N GLU A 168 11.57 3.55 -0.70
CA GLU A 168 10.90 2.68 -1.67
C GLU A 168 9.48 3.18 -1.94
N ARG A 169 9.09 3.21 -3.21
CA ARG A 169 7.68 3.48 -3.55
C ARG A 169 6.83 2.37 -2.97
N PHE A 170 5.95 2.77 -2.06
CA PHE A 170 5.03 1.85 -1.43
C PHE A 170 4.07 1.23 -2.46
N SER A 171 4.38 0.02 -2.89
CA SER A 171 3.51 -0.81 -3.75
C SER A 171 3.21 -2.17 -3.11
N LYS A 172 4.09 -2.63 -2.21
CA LYS A 172 3.94 -3.83 -1.38
C LYS A 172 4.91 -3.75 -0.19
N ILE A 173 4.51 -4.19 1.00
CA ILE A 173 5.48 -4.41 2.09
C ILE A 173 6.33 -5.63 1.75
N GLN A 174 7.64 -5.44 1.73
CA GLN A 174 8.55 -6.56 1.71
C GLN A 174 8.67 -7.14 3.13
N LYS A 175 8.56 -8.46 3.28
CA LYS A 175 8.75 -9.15 4.58
C LYS A 175 10.06 -8.76 5.26
N ILE A 176 11.08 -8.49 4.45
CA ILE A 176 12.39 -8.06 4.93
C ILE A 176 12.33 -6.70 5.63
N ASP A 177 11.46 -5.78 5.22
CA ASP A 177 11.33 -4.46 5.83
C ASP A 177 10.64 -4.55 7.20
N ILE A 178 9.62 -5.40 7.34
CA ILE A 178 8.99 -5.73 8.63
C ILE A 178 10.05 -6.29 9.59
N PHE A 179 10.86 -7.25 9.10
CA PHE A 179 11.93 -7.84 9.87
C PHE A 179 12.98 -6.80 10.30
N ARG A 180 13.42 -5.93 9.38
CA ARG A 180 14.39 -4.85 9.66
C ARG A 180 13.85 -3.85 10.67
N TYR A 181 12.63 -3.38 10.50
CA TYR A 181 11.97 -2.48 11.46
C TYR A 181 11.83 -3.14 12.83
N THR A 182 11.35 -4.38 12.89
CA THR A 182 11.25 -5.18 14.12
C THR A 182 12.61 -5.31 14.82
N LYS A 183 13.66 -5.55 14.04
CA LYS A 183 15.03 -5.63 14.55
C LYS A 183 15.47 -4.30 15.14
N LEU A 184 15.20 -3.19 14.45
CA LEU A 184 15.54 -1.84 14.86
C LEU A 184 14.83 -1.44 16.17
N ILE A 185 13.51 -1.59 16.25
CA ILE A 185 12.76 -1.19 17.45
C ILE A 185 13.23 -1.93 18.70
N GLY A 186 13.67 -3.19 18.55
CA GLY A 186 14.25 -3.95 19.66
C GLY A 186 15.67 -3.54 20.04
N LYS A 187 16.37 -2.73 19.23
CA LYS A 187 17.69 -2.17 19.57
C LYS A 187 17.59 -0.85 20.33
N ILE A 188 16.51 -0.10 20.14
CA ILE A 188 16.30 1.17 20.81
C ILE A 188 15.94 0.90 22.28
N CYS A 189 16.73 1.45 23.19
CA CYS A 189 16.67 1.30 24.64
C CYS A 189 15.98 2.48 25.34
N VAL A 190 15.14 3.20 24.61
CA VAL A 190 14.29 4.29 25.10
C VAL A 190 12.83 3.86 24.99
N GLU A 191 11.96 4.33 25.88
CA GLU A 191 10.53 4.04 25.79
C GLU A 191 9.86 4.83 24.65
N PRO A 192 9.10 4.17 23.76
CA PRO A 192 8.41 4.83 22.66
C PRO A 192 7.11 5.49 23.13
N ILE A 193 6.68 6.48 22.36
CA ILE A 193 5.34 7.05 22.45
C ILE A 193 4.40 6.20 21.59
N LEU A 194 3.43 5.58 22.25
CA LEU A 194 2.43 4.70 21.63
C LEU A 194 1.12 5.45 21.37
N LYS A 195 1.20 6.55 20.60
CA LYS A 195 0.04 7.32 20.13
C LYS A 195 0.09 7.44 18.62
N GLY A 196 -0.81 6.76 17.91
CA GLY A 196 -0.67 6.56 16.48
C GLY A 196 0.55 5.66 16.20
N ILE A 197 1.38 5.98 15.22
CA ILE A 197 2.57 5.19 14.88
C ILE A 197 3.60 5.28 16.02
N PRO A 198 4.29 4.18 16.40
CA PRO A 198 5.36 4.25 17.40
C PRO A 198 6.47 5.21 16.99
N HIS A 199 6.70 6.21 17.82
CA HIS A 199 7.71 7.26 17.61
C HIS A 199 8.35 7.67 18.93
N TYR A 200 9.35 8.54 18.87
CA TYR A 200 10.01 9.13 20.02
C TYR A 200 10.00 10.65 19.90
N LEU A 201 10.19 11.33 21.02
CA LEU A 201 10.22 12.78 21.11
C LEU A 201 11.40 13.19 21.98
N ASN A 202 12.17 14.18 21.52
CA ASN A 202 13.17 14.81 22.38
C ASN A 202 12.55 15.96 23.21
N LYS A 203 13.35 16.58 24.09
CA LYS A 203 12.91 17.73 24.91
C LYS A 203 12.55 18.99 24.10
N HIS A 204 12.93 19.06 22.83
CA HIS A 204 12.63 20.15 21.92
C HIS A 204 11.38 19.90 21.06
N ASN A 205 10.60 18.85 21.35
CA ASN A 205 9.44 18.42 20.58
C ASN A 205 9.75 18.03 19.12
N SER A 206 10.97 17.59 18.84
CA SER A 206 11.30 16.97 17.55
C SER A 206 10.90 15.49 17.58
N PHE A 207 10.20 15.04 16.55
CA PHE A 207 9.78 13.65 16.38
C PHE A 207 10.89 12.80 15.77
N TYR A 208 11.08 11.60 16.30
CA TYR A 208 12.01 10.60 15.79
C TYR A 208 11.27 9.30 15.49
N LEU A 209 11.51 8.74 14.32
CA LEU A 209 10.76 7.60 13.82
C LEU A 209 11.68 6.44 13.41
N PRO A 210 11.51 5.23 13.96
CA PRO A 210 12.18 4.04 13.45
C PRO A 210 11.77 3.72 12.02
N THR A 211 12.72 3.27 11.20
CA THR A 211 12.48 2.84 9.83
C THR A 211 13.14 1.48 9.54
N ALA A 212 12.79 0.86 8.42
CA ALA A 212 13.42 -0.33 7.89
C ALA A 212 14.67 -0.02 7.04
N ILE A 213 15.01 1.26 6.88
CA ILE A 213 16.20 1.69 6.12
C ILE A 213 17.43 0.99 6.72
N THR A 214 18.17 0.32 5.84
CA THR A 214 19.43 -0.36 6.16
C THR A 214 20.45 0.01 5.10
N LEU A 215 21.57 0.61 5.50
CA LEU A 215 22.57 1.15 4.57
C LEU A 215 23.96 0.63 4.92
N LEU A 216 24.59 -0.11 4.01
CA LEU A 216 25.85 -0.81 4.26
C LEU A 216 27.08 -0.01 3.83
N ASP A 217 26.92 0.94 2.90
CA ASP A 217 28.02 1.75 2.37
C ASP A 217 27.58 3.15 1.90
N GLU A 218 28.56 3.99 1.55
CA GLU A 218 28.34 5.37 1.08
C GLU A 218 27.56 5.45 -0.25
N HIS A 219 27.62 4.42 -1.08
CA HIS A 219 26.88 4.39 -2.34
C HIS A 219 25.38 4.22 -2.06
N GLU A 220 25.02 3.33 -1.14
CA GLU A 220 23.64 3.14 -0.70
C GLU A 220 23.08 4.40 -0.02
N VAL A 221 23.90 5.14 0.76
CA VAL A 221 23.50 6.42 1.36
C VAL A 221 23.07 7.44 0.30
N SER A 222 23.89 7.61 -0.75
CA SER A 222 23.59 8.55 -1.84
C SER A 222 22.33 8.14 -2.62
N GLN A 223 22.17 6.85 -2.90
CA GLN A 223 20.96 6.34 -3.55
C GLN A 223 19.71 6.54 -2.71
N CYS A 224 19.78 6.25 -1.40
CA CYS A 224 18.67 6.43 -0.46
C CYS A 224 18.19 7.88 -0.42
N ALA A 225 19.11 8.85 -0.38
CA ALA A 225 18.76 10.27 -0.42
C ALA A 225 18.03 10.66 -1.71
N GLY A 226 18.52 10.18 -2.87
CA GLY A 226 17.87 10.41 -4.16
C GLY A 226 16.48 9.76 -4.24
N GLN A 227 16.35 8.54 -3.74
CA GLN A 227 15.13 7.76 -3.72
C GLN A 227 14.04 8.39 -2.82
N ILE A 228 14.41 8.86 -1.62
CA ILE A 228 13.47 9.59 -0.75
C ILE A 228 13.00 10.86 -1.45
N ASN A 229 13.90 11.62 -2.10
CA ASN A 229 13.55 12.82 -2.85
C ASN A 229 12.57 12.53 -4.02
N GLU A 230 12.75 11.41 -4.72
CA GLU A 230 11.80 10.99 -5.76
C GLU A 230 10.46 10.55 -5.16
N ALA A 231 10.48 9.85 -4.03
CA ALA A 231 9.27 9.39 -3.36
C ALA A 231 8.41 10.56 -2.87
N ILE A 232 8.99 11.56 -2.23
CA ILE A 232 8.24 12.74 -1.73
C ILE A 232 7.69 13.63 -2.84
N THR A 233 8.31 13.65 -4.02
CA THR A 233 7.82 14.44 -5.17
C THR A 233 6.64 13.76 -5.87
N THR A 234 6.47 12.46 -5.66
CA THR A 234 5.41 11.65 -6.30
C THR A 234 4.35 11.15 -5.31
N ASN A 235 4.55 11.37 -4.01
CA ASN A 235 3.63 10.96 -2.95
C ASN A 235 3.44 12.08 -1.91
N GLU A 236 2.33 12.81 -2.04
CA GLU A 236 1.94 13.93 -1.16
C GLU A 236 1.69 13.49 0.29
N ASN A 237 1.16 12.27 0.49
CA ASN A 237 0.95 11.73 1.83
C ASN A 237 2.28 11.51 2.54
N LEU A 238 3.27 10.95 1.84
CA LEU A 238 4.62 10.76 2.39
C LEU A 238 5.29 12.10 2.69
N LEU A 239 5.12 13.08 1.81
CA LEU A 239 5.62 14.43 2.02
C LEU A 239 5.07 15.03 3.33
N THR A 240 3.75 14.96 3.52
CA THR A 240 3.08 15.45 4.73
C THR A 240 3.61 14.75 5.98
N LEU A 241 3.77 13.43 5.91
CA LEU A 241 4.30 12.64 7.02
C LEU A 241 5.75 12.99 7.35
N LEU A 242 6.60 13.23 6.35
CA LEU A 242 8.00 13.59 6.58
C LEU A 242 8.20 15.05 7.02
N PHE A 243 7.19 15.91 6.85
CA PHE A 243 7.15 17.21 7.53
C PHE A 243 6.92 17.08 9.05
N GLU A 244 6.13 16.09 9.48
CA GLU A 244 5.89 15.81 10.90
C GLU A 244 7.04 15.00 11.52
N TYR A 245 7.45 13.91 10.84
CA TYR A 245 8.48 12.96 11.28
C TYR A 245 9.78 13.15 10.50
N ASN A 246 10.44 14.30 10.70
CA ASN A 246 11.62 14.67 9.92
C ASN A 246 12.94 14.07 10.42
N ASN A 247 12.94 13.30 11.52
CA ASN A 247 14.12 12.56 12.00
C ASN A 247 13.84 11.05 11.92
N LEU A 248 14.50 10.38 10.99
CA LEU A 248 14.36 8.95 10.72
C LEU A 248 15.53 8.19 11.37
N ILE A 249 15.24 7.12 12.09
CA ILE A 249 16.24 6.25 12.69
C ILE A 249 16.43 5.05 11.75
N ALA A 250 17.65 4.83 11.30
CA ALA A 250 18.01 3.72 10.42
C ALA A 250 18.81 2.65 11.17
N ALA A 251 18.67 1.40 10.75
CA ALA A 251 19.50 0.30 11.23
C ALA A 251 20.77 0.22 10.38
N HIS A 252 21.93 -0.04 10.99
CA HIS A 252 23.21 -0.13 10.27
C HIS A 252 23.48 1.16 9.49
N LEU A 253 23.94 2.19 10.19
CA LEU A 253 24.40 3.44 9.61
C LEU A 253 25.60 3.91 10.44
N ASP A 254 26.68 4.31 9.78
CA ASP A 254 27.92 4.70 10.46
C ASP A 254 27.90 6.18 10.88
N SER A 255 27.26 7.02 10.08
CA SER A 255 27.14 8.46 10.34
C SER A 255 25.82 9.01 9.82
N GLN A 256 25.29 10.01 10.51
CA GLN A 256 24.07 10.69 10.09
C GLN A 256 24.24 11.40 8.74
N PHE A 257 23.16 11.49 7.98
CA PHE A 257 23.11 12.29 6.76
C PHE A 257 21.75 12.96 6.59
N GLN A 258 21.70 13.96 5.69
CA GLN A 258 20.51 14.77 5.46
C GLN A 258 20.01 14.63 4.03
N VAL A 259 18.70 14.52 3.88
CA VAL A 259 18.00 14.64 2.60
C VAL A 259 17.39 16.03 2.56
N GLU A 260 17.91 16.87 1.66
CA GLU A 260 17.37 18.19 1.42
C GLU A 260 16.48 18.17 0.18
N SER A 261 15.23 18.58 0.35
CA SER A 261 14.30 18.74 -0.76
C SER A 261 13.88 20.19 -0.93
N LYS A 262 13.98 20.68 -2.17
CA LYS A 262 13.50 22.01 -2.57
C LYS A 262 12.05 21.91 -3.05
N ILE A 263 11.16 21.48 -2.17
CA ILE A 263 9.72 21.47 -2.48
C ILE A 263 9.15 22.85 -2.12
N THR A 264 8.38 23.40 -3.05
CA THR A 264 7.68 24.67 -2.87
C THR A 264 6.29 24.34 -2.37
N ASP A 265 5.93 24.86 -1.20
CA ASP A 265 4.57 24.78 -0.66
C ASP A 265 3.64 25.52 -1.65
N CYS A 266 2.67 24.82 -2.22
CA CYS A 266 1.73 25.37 -3.21
C CYS A 266 0.30 25.44 -2.66
N ASP A 267 0.12 25.36 -1.35
CA ASP A 267 -1.19 25.57 -0.73
C ASP A 267 -1.40 27.05 -0.39
N ASP A 268 -1.88 27.79 -1.39
CA ASP A 268 -2.68 28.99 -1.16
C ASP A 268 -3.98 28.86 -1.97
N GLU A 269 -4.97 28.14 -1.41
CA GLU A 269 -6.38 28.25 -1.81
C GLU A 269 -6.94 29.63 -1.39
N ASN A 270 -6.37 30.73 -1.91
CA ASN A 270 -6.95 32.06 -1.74
C ASN A 270 -6.93 32.85 -3.06
N PRO A 271 -8.01 32.83 -3.86
CA PRO A 271 -8.06 33.46 -5.19
C PRO A 271 -8.06 35.01 -5.17
N HIS A 272 -7.76 35.66 -4.05
CA HIS A 272 -7.99 37.09 -3.84
C HIS A 272 -6.77 37.89 -3.34
N SER A 273 -5.56 37.53 -3.76
CA SER A 273 -4.41 38.45 -3.67
C SER A 273 -3.93 38.86 -5.07
N THR A 274 -4.70 39.73 -5.72
CA THR A 274 -4.16 40.59 -6.78
C THR A 274 -3.17 41.57 -6.17
N ASN A 275 -1.89 41.20 -6.11
CA ASN A 275 -0.78 42.14 -6.05
C ASN A 275 0.36 41.60 -6.91
N VAL A 276 0.44 42.14 -8.13
CA VAL A 276 1.54 41.95 -9.07
C VAL A 276 2.73 42.71 -8.49
N GLY A 277 3.58 42.03 -7.71
CA GLY A 277 4.71 42.74 -7.10
C GLY A 277 5.64 41.98 -6.17
N ASP A 278 5.54 40.65 -6.02
CA ASP A 278 6.57 39.90 -5.29
C ASP A 278 6.51 38.39 -5.61
N TYR A 279 7.10 37.97 -6.74
CA TYR A 279 7.22 36.54 -7.06
C TYR A 279 8.31 35.83 -6.23
N ASP A 280 9.17 36.58 -5.54
CA ASP A 280 10.28 36.06 -4.72
C ASP A 280 9.86 35.72 -3.27
N ALA A 281 8.65 36.09 -2.85
CA ALA A 281 8.13 35.85 -1.51
C ALA A 281 7.31 34.55 -1.35
N ARG A 282 7.35 33.64 -2.34
CA ARG A 282 6.88 32.26 -2.12
C ARG A 282 7.83 31.57 -1.14
N LEU A 283 7.43 31.49 0.13
CA LEU A 283 8.13 30.77 1.21
C LEU A 283 8.47 29.35 0.76
N THR A 284 9.67 29.17 0.20
CA THR A 284 10.24 27.86 -0.08
C THR A 284 10.65 27.26 1.26
N LYS A 285 9.71 26.61 1.95
CA LYS A 285 10.02 25.91 3.19
C LYS A 285 10.79 24.64 2.83
N GLN A 286 12.12 24.74 2.88
CA GLN A 286 13.02 23.62 2.60
C GLN A 286 12.71 22.46 3.57
N LEU A 287 12.24 21.33 3.05
CA LEU A 287 12.09 20.11 3.84
C LEU A 287 13.48 19.51 4.05
N ARG A 288 13.84 19.32 5.33
CA ARG A 288 15.08 18.66 5.74
C ARG A 288 14.73 17.42 6.54
N ILE A 289 15.10 16.26 6.00
CA ILE A 289 14.92 14.97 6.63
C ILE A 289 16.30 14.50 7.12
N ASN A 290 16.42 14.28 8.42
CA ASN A 290 17.62 13.74 9.04
C ASN A 290 17.50 12.22 9.12
N ILE A 291 18.54 11.50 8.72
CA ILE A 291 18.62 10.04 8.89
C ILE A 291 19.77 9.76 9.86
N LEU A 292 19.42 9.21 11.02
CA LEU A 292 20.32 9.04 12.15
C LEU A 292 20.59 7.56 12.46
N PRO A 293 21.80 7.20 12.87
CA PRO A 293 22.06 5.90 13.48
C PRO A 293 21.43 5.85 14.88
N VAL A 294 21.14 4.63 15.35
CA VAL A 294 20.48 4.37 16.64
C VAL A 294 21.11 5.13 17.80
N LYS A 295 22.45 5.10 17.90
CA LYS A 295 23.18 5.71 19.03
C LYS A 295 22.99 7.23 19.08
N ASP A 296 23.00 7.89 17.92
CA ASP A 296 22.87 9.34 17.84
C ASP A 296 21.42 9.75 18.14
N ALA A 297 20.45 9.01 17.59
CA ALA A 297 19.04 9.20 17.90
C ALA A 297 18.76 9.05 19.40
N GLU A 298 19.29 8.01 20.05
CA GLU A 298 19.14 7.82 21.50
C GLU A 298 19.78 8.95 22.31
N ALA A 299 20.95 9.45 21.88
CA ALA A 299 21.60 10.57 22.53
C ALA A 299 20.72 11.84 22.46
N GLU A 300 20.12 12.12 21.30
CA GLU A 300 19.24 13.28 21.11
C GLU A 300 17.89 13.14 21.82
N ILE A 301 17.30 11.94 21.86
CA ILE A 301 16.03 11.69 22.55
C ILE A 301 16.21 11.85 24.07
N ASN A 302 17.36 11.45 24.63
CA ASN A 302 17.64 11.54 26.06
C ASN A 302 18.23 12.89 26.52
N ALA A 303 18.74 13.70 25.58
CA ALA A 303 19.33 15.02 25.84
C ALA A 303 18.33 15.98 26.50
#